data_AF-H6RV42-F1
#
_entry.id   AF-H6RV42-F1
#
_cell.length_a   1.000
_cell.length_b   1.000
_cell.length_c   1.000
_cell.angle_alpha   90.00
_cell.angle_beta   90.00
_cell.angle_gamma   90.00
#
_symmetry.space_group_name_H-M   'P 1'
#
loop_
_entity.id
_entity.type
_entity.pdbx_description
1 polymer ?
#
loop_
_entity_poly.entity_id
_entity_poly.type
_entity_poly.pdbx_seq_one_letter_code
_entity_poly.pdbx_strand_id
1 'polypeptide(L)'
;MLVVAATVVAGVVTLLGLASTVAGRRIGLLHLAGAGVLEALLVVQAVVAGIAMAGGDAPADTPTFLSYLFGVLLIPVAGVLWARSEPTRWAGTILAVASAAAGVMVWRLLQLWEATGA
;
A
#
# COMPACT_ATOMS: atom_id res chain seq x y z
N MET A 1 13.53 -6.67 2.60
CA MET A 1 12.63 -7.77 2.16
C MET A 1 11.16 -7.36 2.16
N LEU A 2 10.63 -6.79 3.25
CA LEU A 2 9.22 -6.33 3.32
C LEU A 2 8.86 -5.31 2.22
N VAL A 3 9.72 -4.31 1.97
CA VAL A 3 9.52 -3.31 0.90
C VAL A 3 9.29 -3.96 -0.47
N VAL A 4 10.14 -4.92 -0.84
CA VAL A 4 10.04 -5.63 -2.12
C VAL A 4 8.76 -6.47 -2.16
N ALA A 5 8.46 -7.21 -1.10
CA ALA A 5 7.26 -8.03 -1.02
C ALA A 5 5.98 -7.19 -1.15
N ALA A 6 5.87 -6.09 -0.39
CA ALA A 6 4.75 -5.16 -0.47
C ALA A 6 4.63 -4.54 -1.87
N THR A 7 5.76 -4.17 -2.49
CA THR A 7 5.79 -3.64 -3.86
C THR A 7 5.30 -4.65 -4.89
N VAL A 8 5.72 -5.91 -4.79
CA VAL A 8 5.29 -6.99 -5.69
C VAL A 8 3.79 -7.25 -5.54
N VAL A 9 3.31 -7.36 -4.30
CA VAL A 9 1.87 -7.56 -4.04
C VAL A 9 1.06 -6.36 -4.54
N ALA A 10 1.50 -5.13 -4.27
CA ALA A 10 0.89 -3.92 -4.79
C ALA A 10 0.79 -3.95 -6.32
N GLY A 11 1.89 -4.29 -7.01
CA GLY A 11 1.92 -4.43 -8.46
C GLY A 11 0.95 -5.50 -8.98
N VAL A 12 0.87 -6.66 -8.34
CA VAL A 12 -0.09 -7.72 -8.68
C VAL A 12 -1.52 -7.22 -8.53
N VAL A 13 -1.87 -6.57 -7.41
CA VAL A 13 -3.23 -6.03 -7.20
C VAL A 13 -3.55 -4.93 -8.21
N THR A 14 -2.59 -4.07 -8.54
CA THR A 14 -2.73 -3.07 -9.60
C THR A 14 -3.06 -3.72 -10.94
N LEU A 15 -2.31 -4.74 -11.34
CA LEU A 15 -2.55 -5.45 -12.59
C LEU A 15 -3.91 -6.17 -12.60
N LEU A 16 -4.31 -6.79 -11.49
CA LEU A 16 -5.62 -7.43 -11.35
C LEU A 16 -6.77 -6.41 -11.45
N GLY A 17 -6.61 -5.24 -10.84
CA GLY A 17 -7.57 -4.14 -10.93
C GLY A 17 -7.73 -3.66 -12.36
N LEU A 18 -6.63 -3.34 -13.04
CA LEU A 18 -6.64 -2.92 -14.45
C LEU A 18 -7.22 -4.00 -15.38
N ALA A 19 -6.83 -5.26 -15.19
CA ALA A 19 -7.34 -6.38 -15.98
C ALA A 19 -8.87 -6.52 -15.83
N SER A 20 -9.40 -6.36 -14.61
CA SER A 20 -10.85 -6.40 -14.38
C SER A 20 -11.57 -5.23 -15.04
N THR A 21 -11.02 -4.01 -14.99
CA THR A 21 -11.57 -2.84 -15.69
C THR A 21 -11.64 -3.07 -17.19
N VAL A 22 -10.54 -3.53 -17.80
CA VAL A 22 -10.45 -3.78 -19.25
C VAL A 22 -11.39 -4.90 -19.67
N ALA A 23 -11.52 -5.95 -18.85
CA ALA A 23 -12.45 -7.05 -19.10
C ALA A 23 -13.93 -6.69 -18.81
N GLY A 24 -14.23 -5.47 -18.35
CA GLY A 24 -15.58 -5.06 -17.99
C GLY A 24 -16.17 -5.81 -16.79
N ARG A 25 -15.31 -6.40 -15.94
CA ARG A 25 -15.69 -7.21 -14.78
C ARG A 25 -15.64 -6.38 -13.50
N ARG A 26 -16.49 -6.71 -12.54
CA ARG A 26 -16.43 -6.16 -11.18
C ARG A 26 -15.28 -6.79 -10.38
N ILE A 27 -14.85 -6.11 -9.32
CA ILE A 27 -13.91 -6.66 -8.35
C ILE A 27 -14.51 -7.88 -7.63
N GLY A 28 -13.69 -8.87 -7.33
CA GLY A 28 -14.10 -10.11 -6.67
C GLY A 28 -13.21 -10.49 -5.48
N LEU A 29 -13.35 -11.72 -4.99
CA LEU A 29 -12.59 -12.22 -3.84
C LEU A 29 -11.07 -12.15 -4.05
N LEU A 30 -10.58 -12.38 -5.28
CA LEU A 30 -9.14 -12.28 -5.59
C LEU A 30 -8.60 -10.87 -5.36
N HIS A 31 -9.34 -9.84 -5.76
CA HIS A 31 -8.98 -8.44 -5.54
C HIS A 31 -8.94 -8.10 -4.05
N LEU A 32 -9.95 -8.54 -3.30
CA LEU A 32 -10.05 -8.30 -1.86
C LEU A 32 -8.97 -9.06 -1.08
N ALA A 33 -8.69 -10.30 -1.45
CA ALA A 33 -7.62 -11.09 -0.85
C ALA A 33 -6.24 -10.45 -1.13
N GLY A 34 -5.99 -10.03 -2.38
CA GLY A 34 -4.76 -9.34 -2.74
C GLY A 34 -4.57 -8.03 -1.98
N ALA A 35 -5.62 -7.21 -1.88
CA ALA A 35 -5.60 -5.99 -1.08
C ALA A 35 -5.41 -6.27 0.41
N GLY A 36 -6.02 -7.33 0.95
CA GLY A 36 -5.82 -7.75 2.35
C GLY A 36 -4.39 -8.22 2.63
N VAL A 37 -3.77 -8.96 1.70
CA VAL A 37 -2.35 -9.34 1.81
C VAL A 37 -1.45 -8.11 1.74
N LEU A 38 -1.73 -7.16 0.85
CA LEU A 38 -1.00 -5.89 0.78
C LEU A 38 -1.09 -5.14 2.12
N GLU A 39 -2.30 -4.96 2.64
CA GLU A 39 -2.54 -4.28 3.91
C GLU A 39 -1.82 -4.95 5.06
N ALA A 40 -1.87 -6.29 5.15
CA ALA A 40 -1.16 -7.04 6.19
C ALA A 40 0.36 -6.82 6.13
N LEU A 41 0.95 -6.81 4.93
CA LEU A 41 2.38 -6.52 4.76
C LEU A 41 2.72 -5.09 5.19
N LEU A 42 1.87 -4.12 4.87
CA LEU A 42 2.06 -2.72 5.27
C LEU A 42 1.96 -2.54 6.79
N VAL A 43 1.01 -3.22 7.44
CA VAL A 43 0.88 -3.22 8.90
C VAL A 43 2.12 -3.84 9.55
N VAL A 44 2.59 -4.99 9.06
CA VAL A 44 3.83 -5.61 9.56
C VAL A 44 5.02 -4.65 9.39
N GLN A 45 5.14 -4.00 8.24
CA GLN A 45 6.17 -2.99 8.00
C GLN A 45 6.07 -1.82 8.99
N ALA A 46 4.86 -1.32 9.26
CA ALA A 46 4.64 -0.24 10.22
C ALA A 46 5.00 -0.62 11.66
N VAL A 47 4.68 -1.85 12.06
CA VAL A 47 5.08 -2.38 13.38
C VAL A 47 6.60 -2.47 13.49
N VAL A 48 7.28 -3.01 12.47
CA VAL A 48 8.75 -3.09 12.46
C VAL A 48 9.39 -1.71 12.55
N ALA A 49 8.91 -0.75 11.76
CA ALA A 49 9.38 0.64 11.84
C ALA A 49 9.14 1.25 13.22
N GLY A 50 7.96 1.04 13.82
CA GLY A 50 7.63 1.53 15.15
C GLY A 50 8.51 0.95 16.25
N ILE A 51 8.82 -0.36 16.18
CA ILE A 51 9.74 -1.01 17.13
C ILE A 51 11.15 -0.43 17.01
N ALA A 52 11.65 -0.23 15.79
CA ALA A 52 12.97 0.37 15.56
C ALA A 52 13.05 1.81 16.11
N MET A 53 12.03 2.63 15.84
CA MET A 53 11.93 3.98 16.39
C MET A 53 11.89 3.99 17.92
N ALA A 54 11.15 3.07 18.54
CA ALA A 54 11.12 2.93 19.99
C ALA A 54 12.47 2.47 20.58
N GLY A 55 13.30 1.78 19.78
CA GLY A 55 14.68 1.41 20.10
C GLY A 55 15.70 2.53 19.93
N GLY A 56 15.29 3.70 19.43
CA GLY A 56 16.15 4.86 19.18
C GLY A 56 16.54 5.09 17.72
N ASP A 57 16.22 4.16 16.83
CA ASP A 57 16.49 4.28 15.40
C ASP A 57 15.32 4.99 14.70
N ALA A 58 15.32 6.32 14.76
CA ALA A 58 14.26 7.15 14.19
C ALA A 58 14.73 7.93 12.95
N PRO A 59 13.89 8.08 11.92
CA PRO A 59 14.24 8.86 10.73
C PRO A 59 14.56 10.33 11.04
N ALA A 60 15.51 10.90 10.30
CA ALA A 60 15.92 12.30 10.46
C ALA A 60 14.73 13.28 10.35
N ASP A 61 13.82 13.03 9.40
CA ASP A 61 12.55 13.73 9.27
C ASP A 61 11.38 12.82 9.71
N THR A 62 11.29 12.62 11.03
CA THR A 62 10.25 11.79 11.66
C THR A 62 8.81 12.25 11.33
N PRO A 63 8.45 13.54 11.37
CA PRO A 63 7.10 13.98 11.02
C PRO A 63 6.68 13.59 9.59
N THR A 64 7.57 13.77 8.61
CA THR A 64 7.29 13.37 7.23
C THR A 64 7.20 11.85 7.11
N PHE A 65 8.09 11.10 7.76
CA PHE A 65 8.02 9.64 7.76
C PHE A 65 6.70 9.12 8.32
N LEU A 66 6.28 9.62 9.49
CA LEU A 66 5.00 9.23 10.11
C LEU A 66 3.81 9.59 9.21
N SER A 67 3.83 10.75 8.58
CA SER A 67 2.76 11.17 7.64
C SER A 67 2.61 10.18 6.48
N TYR A 68 3.73 9.73 5.90
CA TYR A 68 3.71 8.70 4.85
C TYR A 68 3.31 7.33 5.40
N LEU A 69 3.73 6.99 6.63
CA LEU A 69 3.42 5.70 7.25
C LEU A 69 1.92 5.55 7.52
N PHE A 70 1.27 6.60 8.04
CA PHE A 70 -0.18 6.60 8.19
C PHE A 70 -0.88 6.61 6.83
N GLY A 71 -0.41 7.43 5.89
CA GLY A 71 -1.01 7.51 4.56
C GLY A 71 -0.98 6.18 3.82
N VAL A 72 0.12 5.42 3.88
CA VAL A 72 0.25 4.15 3.17
C VAL A 72 -0.68 3.08 3.72
N LEU A 73 -1.03 3.11 5.02
CA LEU A 73 -2.01 2.20 5.62
C LEU A 73 -3.45 2.59 5.26
N LEU A 74 -3.74 3.88 5.13
CA LEU A 74 -5.11 4.33 4.87
C LEU A 74 -5.52 4.16 3.40
N ILE A 75 -4.59 4.32 2.46
CA ILE A 75 -4.91 4.31 1.02
C ILE A 75 -5.51 2.97 0.54
N PRO A 76 -4.94 1.78 0.85
CA PRO A 76 -5.52 0.52 0.38
C PRO A 76 -6.89 0.26 1.01
N VAL A 77 -7.06 0.58 2.29
CA VAL A 77 -8.35 0.48 2.99
C VAL A 77 -9.40 1.37 2.34
N ALA A 78 -9.08 2.65 2.12
CA ALA A 78 -9.97 3.59 1.44
C ALA A 78 -10.28 3.14 0.00
N GLY A 79 -9.27 2.64 -0.72
CA GLY A 79 -9.41 2.10 -2.06
C GLY A 79 -10.36 0.90 -2.12
N VAL A 80 -10.25 -0.04 -1.18
CA VAL A 80 -11.17 -1.19 -1.09
C VAL A 80 -12.58 -0.72 -0.77
N LEU A 81 -12.76 0.15 0.23
CA LEU A 81 -14.08 0.64 0.63
C LEU A 81 -14.79 1.37 -0.53
N TRP A 82 -14.06 2.25 -1.23
CA TRP A 82 -14.60 2.96 -2.39
C TRP A 82 -14.88 2.00 -3.55
N ALA A 83 -13.95 1.11 -3.89
CA ALA A 83 -14.16 0.15 -4.96
C ALA A 83 -15.36 -0.77 -4.71
N ARG A 84 -15.70 -1.07 -3.44
CA ARG A 84 -16.93 -1.82 -3.10
C ARG A 84 -18.21 -1.02 -3.30
N SER A 85 -18.17 0.30 -3.11
CA SER A 85 -19.32 1.18 -3.37
C SER A 85 -19.49 1.54 -4.84
N GLU A 86 -18.48 1.31 -5.69
CA GLU A 86 -18.51 1.61 -7.11
C GLU A 86 -19.19 0.47 -7.91
N PRO A 87 -20.39 0.70 -8.49
CA PRO A 87 -21.15 -0.37 -9.15
C PRO A 87 -20.64 -0.69 -10.56
N THR A 88 -19.76 0.13 -11.13
CA THR A 88 -19.32 -0.01 -12.52
C THR A 88 -18.00 -0.78 -12.64
N ARG A 89 -17.54 -0.98 -13.89
CA ARG A 89 -16.21 -1.55 -14.18
C ARG A 89 -15.05 -0.74 -13.59
N TRP A 90 -15.28 0.51 -13.18
CA TRP A 90 -14.26 1.40 -12.63
C TRP A 90 -13.78 1.03 -11.23
N ALA A 91 -14.51 0.15 -10.52
CA ALA A 91 -14.08 -0.41 -9.24
C ALA A 91 -12.66 -1.01 -9.32
N GLY A 92 -12.33 -1.69 -10.43
CA GLY A 92 -10.99 -2.25 -10.67
C GLY A 92 -9.91 -1.18 -10.74
N THR A 93 -10.20 -0.04 -11.39
CA THR A 93 -9.26 1.08 -11.53
C THR A 93 -9.03 1.79 -10.20
N ILE A 94 -10.08 1.97 -9.39
CA ILE A 94 -9.97 2.56 -8.05
C ILE A 94 -8.97 1.74 -7.21
N LEU A 95 -9.15 0.43 -7.18
CA LEU A 95 -8.25 -0.45 -6.45
C LEU A 95 -6.84 -0.47 -7.03
N ALA A 96 -6.73 -0.38 -8.36
CA ALA A 96 -5.43 -0.36 -9.04
C ALA A 96 -4.62 0.89 -8.68
N VAL A 97 -5.26 2.06 -8.66
CA VAL A 97 -4.64 3.34 -8.28
C VAL A 97 -4.24 3.31 -6.81
N ALA A 98 -5.12 2.86 -5.91
CA ALA A 98 -4.82 2.77 -4.49
C ALA A 98 -3.61 1.85 -4.23
N SER A 99 -3.57 0.69 -4.88
CA SER A 99 -2.47 -0.27 -4.72
C SER A 99 -1.16 0.25 -5.31
N ALA A 100 -1.22 0.91 -6.48
CA ALA A 100 -0.03 1.50 -7.12
C ALA A 100 0.55 2.63 -6.26
N ALA A 101 -0.30 3.51 -5.73
CA ALA A 101 0.11 4.57 -4.83
C ALA A 101 0.78 4.00 -3.56
N ALA A 102 0.20 2.96 -2.96
CA ALA A 102 0.81 2.28 -1.82
C ALA A 102 2.20 1.73 -2.15
N GLY A 103 2.37 1.09 -3.32
CA GLY A 103 3.67 0.61 -3.78
C GLY A 103 4.73 1.71 -3.88
N VAL A 104 4.38 2.89 -4.42
CA VAL A 104 5.28 4.05 -4.48
C VAL A 104 5.62 4.59 -3.08
N MET A 105 4.62 4.68 -2.20
CA MET A 105 4.81 5.18 -0.84
C MET A 105 5.74 4.30 0.00
N VAL A 106 5.73 2.98 -0.22
CA VAL A 106 6.67 2.05 0.44
C VAL A 106 8.12 2.42 0.11
N TRP A 107 8.43 2.74 -1.15
CA TRP A 107 9.77 3.19 -1.52
C TRP A 107 10.11 4.57 -0.96
N ARG A 108 9.13 5.46 -0.89
CA ARG A 108 9.33 6.77 -0.25
C ARG A 108 9.65 6.63 1.24
N LEU A 109 9.02 5.70 1.94
CA LEU A 109 9.34 5.38 3.34
C LEU A 109 10.76 4.83 3.48
N LEU A 110 11.19 3.94 2.57
CA LEU A 110 12.57 3.43 2.57
C LEU A 110 13.59 4.57 2.38
N GLN A 111 13.35 5.47 1.42
CA GLN A 111 14.22 6.63 1.19
C GLN A 111 14.33 7.54 2.42
N LEU A 112 13.21 7.82 3.09
CA LEU A 112 13.21 8.61 4.33
C LEU A 112 13.96 7.92 5.48
N TRP A 113 13.88 6.59 5.54
CA TRP A 113 14.61 5.80 6.52
C TRP A 113 16.12 5.85 6.25
N GLU A 114 16.55 5.57 5.01
CA GLU A 114 17.95 5.52 4.61
C GLU A 114 18.65 6.88 4.63
N ALA A 115 17.93 7.98 4.35
CA ALA A 115 18.46 9.34 4.44
C ALA A 115 18.98 9.72 5.84
N THR A 116 18.61 8.94 6.85
CA THR A 116 19.05 9.11 8.25
C THR A 116 20.46 8.54 8.50
N GLY A 117 20.94 7.64 7.65
CA GLY A 117 22.20 6.90 7.85
C GLY A 117 23.46 7.55 7.25
N ALA A 118 23.48 8.87 7.04
CA ALA A 118 24.62 9.62 6.49
C ALA A 118 25.40 10.37 7.57
#